data_AF-A0A7X6T594-F1
#
_entry.id   AF-A0A7X6T594-F1
#
_cell.length_a   1.000
_cell.length_b   1.000
_cell.length_c   1.000
_cell.angle_alpha   90.00
_cell.angle_beta   90.00
_cell.angle_gamma   90.00
#
_symmetry.space_group_name_H-M   'P 1'
#
loop_
_entity.id
_entity.type
_entity.pdbx_description
1 polymer ?
#
loop_
_entity_poly.entity_id
_entity_poly.type
_entity_poly.pdbx_seq_one_letter_code
_entity_poly.pdbx_strand_id
1 'polypeptide(L)' 'RIEFKRRSNKEITGLSYMTALVIQALKTLGKENVTEEIVEKLSMKLSERDKANLMNEGRRSTAWVFDRIREISGEGE' A
#
# COMPACT_ATOMS: atom_id res chain seq x y z
N ARG A 1 22.39 -9.04 14.46
CA ARG A 1 22.34 -10.00 13.33
C ARG A 1 21.39 -9.41 12.29
N ILE A 2 21.85 -9.13 11.07
CA ILE A 2 20.99 -8.65 9.99
C ILE A 2 20.36 -9.88 9.33
N GLU A 3 19.04 -9.94 9.28
CA GLU A 3 18.32 -11.03 8.63
C GLU A 3 17.63 -10.51 7.38
N PHE A 4 17.99 -11.06 6.22
CA PHE A 4 17.36 -10.73 4.95
C PHE A 4 16.17 -11.67 4.72
N LYS A 5 14.94 -11.12 4.79
CA LYS A 5 13.75 -11.86 4.37
C LYS A 5 13.71 -11.95 2.84
N ARG A 6 13.44 -13.14 2.31
CA ARG A 6 13.16 -13.32 0.87
C ARG A 6 11.89 -12.54 0.52
N ARG A 7 12.06 -11.46 -0.23
CA ARG A 7 10.97 -10.70 -0.86
C ARG A 7 11.13 -10.84 -2.37
N SER A 8 10.03 -11.02 -3.09
CA SER A 8 10.07 -11.04 -4.54
C SER A 8 10.40 -9.63 -5.05
N ASN A 9 11.40 -9.49 -5.93
CA ASN A 9 11.72 -8.19 -6.55
C ASN A 9 10.48 -7.57 -7.22
N LYS A 10 9.52 -8.38 -7.69
CA LYS A 10 8.28 -7.90 -8.30
C LYS A 10 7.45 -6.98 -7.39
N GLU A 11 7.60 -7.09 -6.07
CA GLU A 11 6.90 -6.25 -5.07
C GLU A 11 7.69 -4.98 -4.67
N ILE A 12 8.91 -4.78 -5.18
CA ILE A 12 9.79 -3.68 -4.75
C ILE A 12 10.31 -2.88 -5.96
N THR A 13 10.69 -3.56 -7.04
CA THR A 13 11.27 -2.92 -8.22
C THR A 13 10.19 -2.28 -9.10
N GLY A 14 10.40 -1.02 -9.49
CA GLY A 14 9.49 -0.28 -10.35
C GLY A 14 8.24 0.27 -9.65
N LEU A 15 8.28 0.38 -8.32
CA LEU A 15 7.28 1.14 -7.56
C LEU A 15 7.79 2.55 -7.31
N SER A 16 6.89 3.53 -7.33
CA SER A 16 7.18 4.84 -6.76
C SER A 16 7.44 4.72 -5.25
N TYR A 17 8.18 5.69 -4.72
CA TYR A 17 8.51 5.73 -3.29
C TYR A 17 7.24 5.69 -2.41
N MET A 18 6.21 6.46 -2.76
CA MET A 18 4.97 6.52 -2.00
C MET A 18 4.19 5.20 -2.05
N THR A 19 4.13 4.53 -3.19
CA THR A 19 3.52 3.19 -3.28
C THR A 19 4.26 2.19 -2.40
N ALA A 20 5.58 2.13 -2.47
CA ALA A 20 6.38 1.21 -1.67
C ALA A 20 6.18 1.48 -0.16
N LEU A 21 6.16 2.75 0.23
CA LEU A 21 5.95 3.18 1.62
C LEU A 21 4.57 2.77 2.14
N VAL A 22 3.50 2.99 1.36
CA VAL A 22 2.14 2.62 1.77
C VAL A 22 2.00 1.11 1.88
N ILE A 23 2.49 0.34 0.90
CA ILE A 23 2.48 -1.13 0.95
C ILE A 23 3.24 -1.63 2.19
N GLN A 24 4.39 -1.03 2.49
CA GLN A 24 5.18 -1.39 3.66
C GLN A 24 4.44 -1.07 4.96
N ALA A 25 3.83 0.11 5.07
CA ALA A 25 3.05 0.51 6.24
C ALA A 25 1.89 -0.45 6.48
N LEU A 26 1.10 -0.76 5.44
CA LEU A 26 -0.01 -1.72 5.51
C LEU A 26 0.48 -3.10 5.97
N LYS A 27 1.53 -3.64 5.33
CA LYS A 27 2.10 -4.94 5.71
C LYS A 27 2.69 -4.96 7.14
N THR A 28 3.16 -3.83 7.64
CA THR A 28 3.72 -3.70 8.99
C THR A 28 2.62 -3.64 10.05
N LEU A 29 1.52 -2.94 9.76
CA LEU A 29 0.33 -2.91 10.62
C LEU A 29 -0.36 -4.29 10.64
N GLY A 30 -0.46 -4.94 9.48
CA GLY A 30 -1.18 -6.21 9.31
C GLY A 30 -2.69 -6.01 9.14
N LYS A 31 -3.34 -6.96 8.44
CA LYS A 31 -4.73 -6.84 7.97
C LYS A 31 -5.73 -6.44 9.05
N GLU A 32 -5.60 -7.00 10.25
CA GLU A 32 -6.52 -6.80 11.38
C GLU A 32 -6.35 -5.43 12.05
N ASN A 33 -5.20 -4.77 11.88
CA ASN A 33 -4.90 -3.49 12.54
C ASN A 33 -5.07 -2.28 11.62
N VAL A 34 -5.39 -2.48 10.33
CA VAL A 34 -5.71 -1.35 9.44
C VAL A 34 -7.16 -0.97 9.65
N THR A 35 -7.40 0.07 10.44
CA THR A 35 -8.75 0.61 10.69
C THR A 35 -9.15 1.61 9.61
N GLU A 36 -10.44 1.94 9.53
CA GLU A 36 -10.96 2.99 8.64
C GLU A 36 -10.29 4.36 8.92
N GLU A 37 -10.02 4.67 10.19
CA GLU A 37 -9.30 5.88 10.57
C GLU A 37 -7.88 5.93 9.96
N ILE A 38 -7.19 4.80 9.88
CA ILE A 38 -5.86 4.72 9.25
C ILE A 38 -5.99 4.92 7.73
N VAL A 39 -7.01 4.34 7.11
CA VAL A 39 -7.30 4.51 5.68
C VAL A 39 -7.54 5.97 5.35
N GLU A 40 -8.42 6.64 6.10
CA GLU A 40 -8.76 8.04 5.91
C GLU A 40 -7.51 8.93 6.07
N LYS A 41 -6.74 8.72 7.14
CA LYS A 41 -5.48 9.45 7.36
C LYS A 41 -4.47 9.26 6.24
N LEU A 42 -4.34 8.05 5.69
CA LEU A 42 -3.47 7.79 4.55
C LEU A 42 -4.01 8.48 3.30
N SER A 43 -5.31 8.38 3.03
CA SER A 43 -5.97 9.02 1.88
C SER A 43 -5.75 10.53 1.87
N MET A 44 -5.94 11.20 3.02
CA MET A 44 -5.75 12.65 3.16
C MET A 44 -4.29 13.11 2.97
N LYS A 45 -3.33 12.24 3.23
CA LYS A 45 -1.88 12.56 3.11
C LYS A 45 -1.32 12.34 1.72
N LEU A 46 -2.04 11.64 0.84
CA LEU A 46 -1.60 11.31 -0.50
C LEU A 46 -2.18 12.29 -1.51
N SER A 47 -1.35 12.72 -2.46
CA SER A 47 -1.85 13.49 -3.60
C SER A 47 -2.66 12.60 -4.54
N GLU A 48 -3.50 13.20 -5.39
CA GLU A 48 -4.22 12.46 -6.43
C GLU A 48 -3.28 11.71 -7.38
N ARG A 49 -2.09 12.28 -7.65
CA ARG A 49 -1.03 11.59 -8.41
C ARG A 49 -0.53 10.35 -7.68
N ASP A 50 -0.31 10.44 -6.37
CA ASP A 50 0.14 9.29 -5.58
C ASP A 50 -0.94 8.21 -5.54
N LYS A 51 -2.21 8.57 -5.34
CA LYS A 51 -3.34 7.63 -5.39
C LYS A 51 -3.41 6.90 -6.74
N ALA A 52 -3.28 7.62 -7.85
CA ALA A 52 -3.23 7.02 -9.18
C ALA A 52 -2.04 6.04 -9.35
N ASN A 53 -0.85 6.42 -8.85
CA ASN A 53 0.31 5.52 -8.87
C ASN A 53 0.08 4.28 -8.00
N LEU A 54 -0.47 4.43 -6.79
CA LEU A 54 -0.83 3.35 -5.89
C LEU A 54 -1.78 2.35 -6.57
N MET A 55 -2.82 2.84 -7.24
CA MET A 55 -3.80 2.01 -7.95
C MET A 55 -3.18 1.23 -9.11
N ASN A 56 -2.25 1.82 -9.84
CA ASN A 56 -1.58 1.15 -10.95
C ASN A 56 -0.53 0.14 -10.47
N GLU A 57 0.34 0.57 -9.57
CA GLU A 57 1.52 -0.17 -9.13
C GLU A 57 1.19 -1.24 -8.08
N GLY A 58 0.18 -0.97 -7.25
CA GLY A 58 -0.28 -1.83 -6.15
C GLY A 58 -0.97 -3.12 -6.59
N ARG A 59 -1.34 -3.25 -7.88
CA ARG A 59 -1.99 -4.47 -8.44
C ARG A 59 -1.17 -5.74 -8.24
N ARG A 60 0.14 -5.61 -8.04
CA ARG A 60 1.07 -6.74 -7.81
C ARG A 60 1.19 -7.13 -6.33
N SER A 61 0.52 -6.43 -5.42
CA SER A 61 0.50 -6.74 -3.99
C SER A 61 -0.47 -7.87 -3.65
N THR A 62 -0.45 -8.33 -2.40
CA THR A 62 -1.43 -9.32 -1.91
C THR A 62 -2.84 -8.74 -1.94
N ALA A 63 -3.86 -9.55 -2.23
CA ALA A 63 -5.26 -9.10 -2.39
C ALA A 63 -5.71 -8.10 -1.31
N TRP A 64 -5.55 -8.44 -0.03
CA TRP A 64 -5.99 -7.55 1.07
C TRP A 64 -5.25 -6.21 1.15
N VAL A 65 -4.00 -6.14 0.66
CA VAL A 65 -3.26 -4.87 0.56
C VAL A 65 -3.82 -4.04 -0.59
N PHE A 66 -4.13 -4.68 -1.71
CA PHE A 66 -4.72 -4.00 -2.85
C PHE A 66 -6.14 -3.50 -2.55
N ASP A 67 -6.96 -4.27 -1.84
CA ASP A 67 -8.28 -3.84 -1.35
C ASP A 67 -8.15 -2.55 -0.53
N ARG A 68 -7.15 -2.50 0.35
CA ARG A 68 -6.90 -1.32 1.16
C ARG A 68 -6.36 -0.13 0.38
N ILE A 69 -5.58 -0.37 -0.67
CA ILE A 69 -5.17 0.67 -1.62
C ILE A 69 -6.37 1.27 -2.36
N ARG A 70 -7.37 0.45 -2.72
CA ARG A 70 -8.62 0.93 -3.33
C ARG A 70 -9.39 1.84 -2.38
N GLU A 71 -9.58 1.42 -1.13
CA GLU A 71 -10.21 2.24 -0.09
C GLU A 71 -9.47 3.59 0.10
N ILE A 72 -8.14 3.55 0.22
CA ILE A 72 -7.29 4.76 0.35
C ILE A 72 -7.45 5.70 -0.86
N SER A 73 -7.64 5.13 -2.05
CA SER A 73 -7.77 5.89 -3.31
C SER A 73 -9.20 6.37 -3.57
N GLY A 74 -10.16 6.06 -2.69
CA GLY A 74 -11.57 6.42 -2.87
C GLY A 74 -12.34 5.51 -3.84
N GLU A 75 -11.77 4.38 -4.26
CA GLU A 75 -12.41 3.35 -5.09
C GLU A 75 -12.95 2.19 -4.22
N GLY A 76 -13.66 2.53 -3.14
CA GLY A 76 -14.36 1.53 -2.32
C GLY A 76 -15.63 1.03 -3.03
N GLU A 77 -15.90 -0.27 -2.95
CA GLU A 77 -17.25 -0.82 -3.19
C GLU A 77 -18.20 -0.44 -2.05
#